data_AF-A0A1Q6YIL7-F1
#
_entry.id   AF-A0A1Q6YIL7-F1
#
_cell.length_a   1.000
_cell.length_b   1.000
_cell.length_c   1.000
_cell.angle_alpha   90.00
_cell.angle_beta   90.00
_cell.angle_gamma   90.00
#
_symmetry.space_group_name_H-M   'P 1'
#
loop_
_entity.id
_entity.type
_entity.pdbx_description
1 polymer ?
#
loop_
_entity_poly.entity_id
_entity_poly.type
_entity_poly.pdbx_seq_one_letter_code
_entity_poly.pdbx_strand_id
1 'polypeptide(L)'
;MDPMLPEFEQTARQVHFEAPRIPLISNLTGKMLQPGEIPNADYWRRQTREAVQFAAGMRTLAEQGYDVFVEIGPTNTLLNMGKYCLPPGVGTWLPSLLKGQEDWQVLLNTLASLYVRGVNLDWVEFDRSYARRRISLPTYPFERECCWLPTSQAGASSNGKAPRQTSDSVQQHPLLGPHLELAQPVGNHVWNSELNRRDLPYLNDHRIQGTVVVPVSVYIEMAQAATVEAFGTGPFVLKEIEFKKALFLPEKGSQMVQVILSPHGDEETSFSVYSSPGEVVQPQKSWILHAIGKIHHTSDM
;
A
#
# COMPACT_ATOMS: atom_id res chain seq x y z
N MET A 1 39.75 52.00 -15.83
CA MET A 1 40.55 50.83 -16.25
C MET A 1 41.46 51.09 -17.43
N ASP A 2 41.21 52.09 -18.29
CA ASP A 2 41.98 52.28 -19.54
C ASP A 2 43.52 52.26 -19.44
N PRO A 3 44.16 52.92 -18.45
CA PRO A 3 45.61 53.02 -18.42
C PRO A 3 46.36 51.69 -18.29
N MET A 4 45.77 50.70 -17.61
CA MET A 4 46.40 49.39 -17.39
C MET A 4 46.15 48.37 -18.51
N LEU A 5 45.23 48.64 -19.44
CA LEU A 5 44.79 47.65 -20.43
C LEU A 5 45.90 47.17 -21.37
N PRO A 6 46.83 48.03 -21.87
CA PRO A 6 47.91 47.57 -22.74
C PRO A 6 48.85 46.58 -22.04
N GLU A 7 49.29 46.91 -20.82
CA GLU A 7 50.18 46.05 -20.01
C GLU A 7 49.47 44.75 -19.59
N PHE A 8 48.19 44.85 -19.23
CA PHE A 8 47.35 43.70 -18.90
C PHE A 8 47.24 42.73 -20.09
N GLU A 9 46.90 43.22 -21.29
CA GLU A 9 46.78 42.38 -22.47
C GLU A 9 48.12 41.76 -22.87
N GLN A 10 49.21 42.54 -22.81
CA GLN A 10 50.56 42.04 -23.10
C GLN A 10 50.95 40.90 -22.16
N THR A 11 50.62 41.02 -20.87
CA THR A 11 50.86 39.98 -19.88
C THR A 11 49.95 38.77 -20.11
N ALA A 12 48.66 39.00 -20.36
CA ALA A 12 47.68 37.94 -20.62
C ALA A 12 48.04 37.10 -21.86
N ARG A 13 48.65 37.70 -22.90
CA ARG A 13 49.14 36.99 -24.10
C ARG A 13 50.22 35.93 -23.80
N GLN A 14 50.85 35.98 -22.62
CA GLN A 14 51.84 34.97 -22.20
C GLN A 14 51.18 33.69 -21.66
N VAL A 15 49.87 33.73 -21.38
CA VAL A 15 49.10 32.58 -20.89
C VAL A 15 48.60 31.77 -22.09
N HIS A 16 48.65 30.44 -21.98
CA HIS A 16 48.03 29.57 -22.96
C HIS A 16 46.52 29.47 -22.70
N PHE A 17 45.71 29.78 -23.71
CA PHE A 17 44.26 29.69 -23.65
C PHE A 17 43.76 28.49 -24.45
N GLU A 18 42.80 27.77 -23.88
CA GLU A 18 42.07 26.68 -24.52
C GLU A 18 40.57 27.03 -24.60
N ALA A 19 39.85 26.37 -25.50
CA ALA A 19 38.39 26.48 -25.56
C ALA A 19 37.76 25.91 -24.26
N PRO A 20 36.73 26.55 -23.69
CA PRO A 20 36.06 26.05 -22.50
C PRO A 20 35.49 24.65 -22.70
N ARG A 21 35.76 23.74 -21.76
CA ARG A 21 35.15 22.38 -21.75
C ARG A 21 33.72 22.38 -21.24
N ILE A 22 33.38 23.37 -20.40
CA ILE A 22 32.03 23.61 -19.91
C ILE A 22 31.47 24.76 -20.75
N PRO A 23 30.24 24.63 -21.31
CA PRO A 23 29.60 25.71 -22.05
C PRO A 23 29.63 27.02 -21.25
N LEU A 24 30.06 28.10 -21.91
CA LEU A 24 30.28 29.39 -21.28
C LEU A 24 29.42 30.44 -21.96
N ILE A 25 28.63 31.18 -21.18
CA ILE A 25 27.96 32.38 -21.63
C ILE A 25 28.92 33.56 -21.45
N SER A 26 29.17 34.29 -22.52
CA SER A 26 30.04 35.46 -22.46
C SER A 26 29.35 36.59 -21.68
N ASN A 27 30.07 37.13 -20.71
CA ASN A 27 29.65 38.33 -19.98
C ASN A 27 29.71 39.60 -20.84
N LEU A 28 30.30 39.57 -22.03
CA LEU A 28 30.32 40.71 -22.96
C LEU A 28 29.07 40.74 -23.85
N THR A 29 28.54 39.58 -24.22
CA THR A 29 27.44 39.48 -25.19
C THR A 29 26.14 38.98 -24.56
N GLY A 30 26.21 38.33 -23.40
CA GLY A 30 25.11 37.61 -22.78
C GLY A 30 24.68 36.34 -23.51
N LYS A 31 25.46 35.89 -24.51
CA LYS A 31 25.17 34.71 -25.34
C LYS A 31 26.18 33.60 -25.08
N MET A 32 25.79 32.36 -25.40
CA MET A 32 26.71 31.22 -25.39
C MET A 32 27.87 31.47 -26.36
N LEU A 33 29.10 31.22 -25.92
CA LEU A 33 30.26 31.19 -26.81
C LEU A 33 30.11 30.07 -27.84
N GLN A 34 30.65 30.27 -29.03
CA GLN A 34 30.60 29.24 -30.05
C GLN A 34 31.50 28.06 -29.65
N PRO A 35 31.14 26.82 -30.00
CA PRO A 35 32.01 25.67 -29.77
C PRO A 35 33.39 25.89 -30.40
N GLY A 36 34.45 25.75 -29.61
CA GLY A 36 35.83 25.98 -30.05
C GLY A 36 36.29 27.45 -30.02
N GLU A 37 35.41 28.40 -29.69
CA GLU A 37 35.79 29.79 -29.46
C GLU A 37 36.66 29.90 -28.20
N ILE A 38 37.80 30.58 -28.32
CA ILE A 38 38.80 30.70 -27.25
C ILE A 38 38.74 32.12 -26.66
N PRO A 39 38.34 32.29 -25.39
CA PRO A 39 38.40 33.58 -24.70
C PRO A 39 39.86 33.95 -24.38
N ASN A 40 40.53 34.53 -25.37
CA ASN A 40 41.95 34.88 -25.36
C ASN A 40 42.23 36.21 -24.63
N ALA A 41 43.47 36.69 -24.69
CA ALA A 41 43.89 37.94 -24.05
C ALA A 41 43.05 39.17 -24.46
N ASP A 42 42.62 39.27 -25.73
CA ASP A 42 41.75 40.37 -26.20
C ASP A 42 40.37 40.29 -25.52
N TYR A 43 39.80 39.08 -25.43
CA TYR A 43 38.55 38.86 -24.71
C TYR A 43 38.64 39.35 -23.25
N TRP A 44 39.70 38.99 -22.53
CA TRP A 44 39.88 39.40 -21.13
C TRP A 44 40.14 40.90 -20.96
N ARG A 45 40.89 41.51 -21.88
CA ARG A 45 41.04 42.98 -21.94
C ARG A 45 39.68 43.65 -22.09
N ARG A 46 38.87 43.17 -23.03
CA ARG A 46 37.53 43.68 -23.29
C ARG A 46 36.61 43.47 -22.09
N GLN A 47 36.60 42.28 -21.50
CA GLN A 47 35.81 41.95 -20.31
C GLN A 47 36.16 42.84 -19.10
N THR A 48 37.42 43.25 -18.97
CA THR A 48 37.88 44.15 -17.91
C THR A 48 37.37 45.59 -18.09
N ARG A 49 36.94 45.97 -19.30
CA ARG A 49 36.64 47.36 -19.67
C ARG A 49 35.20 47.61 -20.13
N GLU A 50 34.62 46.67 -20.85
CA GLU A 50 33.27 46.75 -21.38
C GLU A 50 32.23 46.35 -20.32
N ALA A 51 30.97 46.74 -20.54
CA ALA A 51 29.90 46.47 -19.59
C ALA A 51 29.56 44.98 -19.51
N VAL A 52 29.36 44.48 -18.29
CA VAL A 52 28.95 43.09 -18.02
C VAL A 52 27.45 42.92 -18.32
N GLN A 53 27.13 42.09 -19.30
CA GLN A 53 25.78 41.73 -19.74
C GLN A 53 25.13 40.62 -18.90
N PHE A 54 25.16 40.76 -17.57
CA PHE A 54 24.70 39.73 -16.63
C PHE A 54 23.23 39.33 -16.84
N ALA A 55 22.32 40.31 -16.93
CA ALA A 55 20.90 40.03 -17.11
C ALA A 55 20.58 39.39 -18.47
N ALA A 56 21.35 39.69 -19.51
CA ALA A 56 21.24 39.00 -20.79
C ALA A 56 21.69 37.54 -20.67
N GLY A 57 22.81 37.29 -19.97
CA GLY A 57 23.27 35.92 -19.70
C GLY A 57 22.27 35.09 -18.91
N MET A 58 21.65 35.66 -17.87
CA MET A 58 20.61 34.99 -17.09
C MET A 58 19.38 34.62 -17.93
N ARG A 59 18.95 35.50 -18.84
CA ARG A 59 17.86 35.21 -19.77
C ARG A 59 18.22 34.07 -20.72
N THR A 60 19.43 34.09 -21.28
CA THR A 60 19.93 32.99 -22.12
C THR A 60 19.94 31.65 -21.38
N LEU A 61 20.34 31.61 -20.10
CA LEU A 61 20.26 30.39 -19.29
C LEU A 61 18.83 29.89 -19.14
N ALA A 62 17.90 30.78 -18.80
CA ALA A 62 16.49 30.41 -18.63
C ALA A 62 15.84 29.96 -19.96
N GLU A 63 16.16 30.61 -21.08
CA GLU A 63 15.71 30.21 -22.42
C GLU A 63 16.23 28.81 -22.82
N GLN A 64 17.41 28.43 -22.33
CA GLN A 64 17.95 27.07 -22.51
C GLN A 64 17.40 26.05 -21.51
N GLY A 65 16.50 26.45 -20.61
CA GLY A 65 15.84 25.56 -19.66
C GLY A 65 16.64 25.26 -18.39
N TYR A 66 17.72 26.00 -18.10
CA TYR A 66 18.43 25.87 -16.83
C TYR A 66 17.63 26.49 -15.69
N ASP A 67 17.46 25.74 -14.60
CA ASP A 67 16.64 26.11 -13.44
C ASP A 67 17.37 25.94 -12.09
N VAL A 68 18.65 25.61 -12.11
CA VAL A 68 19.50 25.53 -10.91
C VAL A 68 20.72 26.41 -11.10
N PHE A 69 20.92 27.34 -10.15
CA PHE A 69 21.98 28.33 -10.16
C PHE A 69 22.81 28.22 -8.89
N VAL A 70 24.12 28.05 -9.06
CA VAL A 70 25.08 28.03 -7.95
C VAL A 70 26.00 29.25 -8.08
N GLU A 71 26.02 30.13 -7.08
CA GLU A 71 27.00 31.21 -7.00
C GLU A 71 28.30 30.68 -6.39
N ILE A 72 29.37 30.71 -7.18
CA ILE A 72 30.72 30.33 -6.73
C ILE A 72 31.41 31.58 -6.21
N GLY A 73 31.56 31.68 -4.90
CA GLY A 73 32.23 32.81 -4.25
C GLY A 73 31.86 32.97 -2.78
N PRO A 74 32.50 33.93 -2.09
CA PRO A 74 32.34 34.16 -0.63
C PRO A 74 31.03 34.85 -0.23
N THR A 75 30.18 35.21 -1.20
CA THR A 75 28.97 36.02 -1.01
C THR A 75 27.78 35.46 -1.80
N ASN A 76 26.62 36.09 -1.67
CA ASN A 76 25.38 35.75 -2.39
C ASN A 76 24.86 36.92 -3.25
N THR A 77 25.75 37.81 -3.68
CA THR A 77 25.38 39.02 -4.42
C THR A 77 24.75 38.67 -5.76
N LEU A 78 25.34 37.72 -6.49
CA LEU A 78 24.86 37.32 -7.81
C LEU A 78 23.56 36.53 -7.74
N LEU A 79 23.32 35.74 -6.69
CA LEU A 79 22.04 35.08 -6.44
C LEU A 79 20.94 36.12 -6.26
N ASN A 80 21.19 37.17 -5.47
CA ASN A 80 20.22 38.23 -5.24
C ASN A 80 19.92 39.00 -6.53
N MET A 81 20.93 39.33 -7.33
CA MET A 81 20.75 39.97 -8.65
C MET A 81 20.05 39.06 -9.66
N GLY A 82 20.43 37.78 -9.71
CA GLY A 82 19.90 36.79 -10.66
C GLY A 82 18.41 36.55 -10.48
N LYS A 83 17.91 36.53 -9.23
CA LYS A 83 16.47 36.40 -8.93
C LYS A 83 15.63 37.50 -9.57
N TYR A 84 16.15 38.71 -9.74
CA TYR A 84 15.44 39.81 -10.40
C TYR A 84 15.53 39.75 -11.93
N CYS A 85 16.39 38.90 -12.49
CA CYS A 85 16.50 38.72 -13.94
C CYS A 85 15.44 37.76 -14.48
N LEU A 86 14.82 36.95 -13.61
CA LEU A 86 13.84 35.90 -13.97
C LEU A 86 12.50 36.15 -13.28
N PRO A 87 11.39 35.55 -13.76
CA PRO A 87 10.10 35.65 -13.09
C PRO A 87 10.14 35.14 -11.63
N PRO A 88 9.32 35.71 -10.72
CA PRO A 88 9.27 35.27 -9.32
C PRO A 88 8.97 33.78 -9.18
N GLY A 89 9.67 33.09 -8.29
CA GLY A 89 9.48 31.66 -8.01
C GLY A 89 10.18 30.72 -9.00
N VAL A 90 10.87 31.24 -10.01
CA VAL A 90 11.64 30.43 -10.97
C VAL A 90 13.03 30.14 -10.43
N GLY A 91 13.42 28.87 -10.57
CA GLY A 91 14.77 28.38 -10.33
C GLY A 91 15.14 28.18 -8.86
N THR A 92 16.28 27.53 -8.64
CA THR A 92 16.88 27.34 -7.32
C THR A 92 18.23 27.97 -7.23
N TRP A 93 18.46 28.67 -6.13
CA TRP A 93 19.51 29.67 -5.97
C TRP A 93 20.37 29.28 -4.77
N LEU A 94 21.55 28.72 -5.03
CA LEU A 94 22.38 28.08 -4.03
C LEU A 94 23.75 28.77 -3.92
N PRO A 95 24.21 29.12 -2.71
CA PRO A 95 25.56 29.68 -2.53
C PRO A 95 26.60 28.56 -2.41
N SER A 96 27.83 28.77 -2.88
CA SER A 96 28.94 27.89 -2.52
C SER A 96 29.49 28.23 -1.13
N LEU A 97 29.59 29.52 -0.80
CA LEU A 97 30.08 30.01 0.48
C LEU A 97 29.24 31.21 0.93
N LEU A 98 29.24 31.49 2.24
CA LEU A 98 28.59 32.67 2.80
C LEU A 98 29.46 33.28 3.88
N LYS A 99 29.74 34.58 3.75
CA LYS A 99 30.48 35.34 4.76
C LYS A 99 29.85 35.17 6.15
N GLY A 100 30.67 34.77 7.12
CA GLY A 100 30.25 34.60 8.52
C GLY A 100 29.60 33.25 8.83
N GLN A 101 29.57 32.32 7.87
CA GLN A 101 29.16 30.93 8.09
C GLN A 101 30.36 29.99 7.88
N GLU A 102 30.23 28.76 8.38
CA GLU A 102 31.24 27.73 8.19
C GLU A 102 31.19 27.22 6.74
N ASP A 103 32.33 27.27 6.05
CA ASP A 103 32.43 27.02 4.62
C ASP A 103 31.92 25.63 4.23
N TRP A 104 32.29 24.59 5.00
CA TRP A 104 31.87 23.22 4.70
C TRP A 104 30.37 23.02 4.87
N GLN A 105 29.79 23.61 5.91
CA GLN A 105 28.36 23.55 6.17
C GLN A 105 27.56 24.17 5.02
N VAL A 106 27.98 25.32 4.49
CA VAL A 106 27.31 25.95 3.34
C VAL A 106 27.43 25.07 2.10
N LEU A 107 28.63 24.59 1.79
CA LEU A 107 28.87 23.72 0.65
C LEU A 107 28.04 22.42 0.72
N LEU A 108 28.01 21.76 1.87
CA LEU A 108 27.26 20.51 2.05
C LEU A 108 25.74 20.73 2.00
N ASN A 109 25.23 21.87 2.49
CA ASN A 109 23.83 22.22 2.36
C ASN A 109 23.44 22.48 0.90
N THR A 110 24.31 23.14 0.13
CA THR A 110 24.13 23.30 -1.32
C THR A 110 24.18 21.96 -2.03
N LEU A 111 25.13 21.09 -1.70
CA LEU A 111 25.23 19.74 -2.26
C LEU A 111 23.98 18.89 -1.95
N ALA A 112 23.47 18.96 -0.71
CA ALA A 112 22.24 18.29 -0.31
C ALA A 112 21.03 18.82 -1.10
N SER A 113 20.96 20.13 -1.32
CA SER A 113 19.90 20.75 -2.13
C SER A 113 19.96 20.29 -3.58
N LEU A 114 21.15 20.14 -4.16
CA LEU A 114 21.33 19.57 -5.51
C LEU A 114 20.89 18.10 -5.55
N TYR A 115 21.28 17.30 -4.55
CA TYR A 115 20.93 15.88 -4.46
C TYR A 115 19.41 15.66 -4.39
N VAL A 116 18.70 16.40 -3.53
CA VAL A 116 17.24 16.31 -3.37
C VAL A 116 16.50 16.67 -4.66
N ARG A 117 17.10 17.52 -5.51
CA ARG A 117 16.56 17.89 -6.82
C ARG A 117 16.85 16.88 -7.92
N GLY A 118 17.57 15.80 -7.61
CA GLY A 118 17.91 14.75 -8.55
C GLY A 118 19.11 15.06 -9.43
N VAL A 119 19.95 16.05 -9.06
CA VAL A 119 21.23 16.26 -9.75
C VAL A 119 22.11 15.03 -9.53
N ASN A 120 22.67 14.50 -10.63
CA ASN A 120 23.55 13.35 -10.56
C ASN A 120 24.93 13.77 -10.00
N LEU A 121 25.15 13.49 -8.72
CA LEU A 121 26.40 13.78 -8.04
C LEU A 121 27.33 12.56 -8.08
N ASP A 122 28.59 12.80 -8.44
CA ASP A 122 29.63 11.77 -8.36
C ASP A 122 30.16 11.67 -6.91
N TRP A 123 29.53 10.79 -6.14
CA TRP A 123 29.95 10.51 -4.76
C TRP A 123 31.32 9.83 -4.66
N VAL A 124 31.74 9.12 -5.72
CA VAL A 124 33.06 8.48 -5.75
C VAL A 124 34.14 9.55 -5.86
N GLU A 125 33.94 10.55 -6.72
CA GLU A 125 34.85 11.69 -6.83
C GLU A 125 34.86 12.53 -5.55
N PHE A 126 33.69 12.81 -4.99
CA PHE A 126 33.55 13.59 -3.76
C PHE A 126 34.33 12.98 -2.59
N ASP A 127 34.22 11.65 -2.39
CA ASP A 127 34.89 10.95 -1.31
C ASP A 127 36.33 10.50 -1.63
N ARG A 128 36.85 10.73 -2.86
CA ARG A 128 38.16 10.22 -3.31
C ARG A 128 39.31 10.57 -2.35
N SER A 129 39.29 11.78 -1.80
CA SER A 129 40.33 12.28 -0.89
C SER A 129 40.17 11.81 0.56
N TYR A 130 39.09 11.09 0.88
CA TYR A 130 38.74 10.68 2.24
C TYR A 130 38.84 9.16 2.42
N ALA A 131 39.47 8.72 3.51
CA ALA A 131 39.43 7.32 3.93
C ALA A 131 38.09 7.02 4.63
N ARG A 132 37.07 6.60 3.87
CA ARG A 132 35.73 6.25 4.39
C ARG A 132 35.59 4.74 4.61
N ARG A 133 34.73 4.36 5.57
CA ARG A 133 34.28 2.97 5.77
C ARG A 133 32.78 2.90 5.51
N ARG A 134 32.33 1.86 4.79
CA ARG A 134 30.89 1.59 4.62
C ARG A 134 30.32 1.10 5.95
N ILE A 135 29.24 1.72 6.39
CA ILE A 135 28.47 1.31 7.57
C ILE A 135 27.06 0.91 7.14
N SER A 136 26.49 -0.10 7.80
CA SER A 136 25.09 -0.44 7.57
C SER A 136 24.21 0.62 8.23
N LEU A 137 23.32 1.22 7.46
CA LEU A 137 22.24 2.06 7.98
C LEU A 137 20.98 1.21 8.19
N PRO A 138 20.04 1.67 9.03
CA PRO A 138 18.71 1.06 9.10
C PRO A 138 18.09 0.97 7.70
N THR A 139 17.34 -0.11 7.46
CA THR A 139 16.63 -0.30 6.20
C THR A 139 15.50 0.72 6.06
N TYR A 140 15.08 0.97 4.81
CA TYR A 140 13.99 1.91 4.53
C TYR A 140 12.74 1.52 5.35
N PRO A 141 12.15 2.45 6.12
CA PRO A 141 10.96 2.18 6.90
C PRO A 141 9.75 2.16 5.95
N PHE A 142 9.54 1.04 5.27
CA PHE A 142 8.38 0.86 4.41
C PHE A 142 7.09 1.21 5.17
N GLU A 143 6.23 2.01 4.53
CA GLU A 143 4.87 2.24 5.00
C GLU A 143 4.11 0.93 4.87
N ARG A 144 3.88 0.27 6.02
CA ARG A 144 3.30 -1.07 6.06
C ARG A 144 1.79 -0.99 5.94
N GLU A 145 1.30 -1.08 4.71
CA GLU A 145 -0.11 -1.28 4.43
C GLU A 145 -0.42 -2.74 4.11
N CYS A 146 -1.59 -3.21 4.52
CA CYS A 146 -2.07 -4.55 4.20
C CYS A 146 -2.63 -4.55 2.78
N CYS A 147 -1.78 -4.80 1.79
CA CYS A 147 -2.18 -4.91 0.38
C CYS A 147 -2.61 -6.33 -0.02
N TRP A 148 -2.97 -7.17 0.96
CA TRP A 148 -3.49 -8.52 0.68
C TRP A 148 -4.93 -8.43 0.20
N LEU A 149 -5.24 -9.05 -0.93
CA LEU A 149 -6.63 -9.35 -1.29
C LEU A 149 -7.16 -10.34 -0.24
N PRO A 150 -8.23 -10.00 0.51
CA PRO A 150 -8.78 -10.93 1.48
C PRO A 150 -9.38 -12.12 0.73
N THR A 151 -8.62 -13.20 0.62
CA THR A 151 -9.19 -14.53 0.37
C THR A 151 -10.15 -14.81 1.51
N SER A 152 -11.43 -15.01 1.19
CA SER A 152 -12.38 -15.62 2.11
C SER A 152 -11.82 -17.00 2.46
N GLN A 153 -11.04 -17.06 3.54
CA GLN A 153 -10.83 -18.31 4.25
C GLN A 153 -12.09 -18.47 5.09
N ALA A 154 -13.02 -19.27 4.57
CA ALA A 154 -14.00 -19.92 5.41
C ALA A 154 -13.25 -20.61 6.57
N GLY A 155 -13.57 -20.20 7.80
CA GLY A 155 -13.28 -20.97 9.02
C GLY A 155 -11.82 -21.33 9.30
N ALA A 156 -11.01 -20.34 9.71
CA ALA A 156 -9.83 -20.62 10.54
C ALA A 156 -9.93 -19.88 11.88
N SER A 157 -11.03 -20.11 12.60
CA SER A 157 -11.01 -20.01 14.05
C SER A 157 -10.28 -21.23 14.60
N SER A 158 -8.97 -21.13 14.82
CA SER A 158 -8.31 -22.05 15.75
C SER A 158 -7.22 -21.31 16.52
N ASN A 159 -7.52 -21.03 17.79
CA ASN A 159 -6.56 -21.21 18.86
C ASN A 159 -5.74 -22.49 18.58
N GLY A 160 -4.42 -22.38 18.75
CA GLY A 160 -3.43 -23.35 18.27
C GLY A 160 -3.84 -24.82 18.38
N LYS A 161 -4.08 -25.43 17.23
CA LYS A 161 -3.67 -26.77 16.79
C LYS A 161 -4.18 -26.92 15.36
N ALA A 162 -3.26 -26.96 14.40
CA ALA A 162 -3.57 -27.15 12.99
C ALA A 162 -4.46 -28.39 12.79
N PRO A 163 -5.60 -28.30 12.11
CA PRO A 163 -6.28 -29.49 11.64
C PRO A 163 -5.46 -30.07 10.49
N ARG A 164 -5.09 -31.34 10.65
CA ARG A 164 -4.53 -32.18 9.58
C ARG A 164 -5.53 -32.13 8.42
N GLN A 165 -5.15 -31.51 7.32
CA GLN A 165 -5.91 -31.56 6.07
C GLN A 165 -5.96 -33.02 5.62
N THR A 166 -7.11 -33.67 5.81
CA THR A 166 -7.45 -34.92 5.14
C THR A 166 -7.84 -34.55 3.71
N SER A 167 -7.04 -35.02 2.77
CA SER A 167 -7.15 -34.83 1.33
C SER A 167 -8.29 -35.65 0.73
N ASP A 168 -9.52 -35.35 1.11
CA ASP A 168 -10.75 -35.77 0.42
C ASP A 168 -11.85 -34.77 0.78
N SER A 169 -11.77 -33.58 0.20
CA SER A 169 -12.79 -32.55 0.38
C SER A 169 -13.99 -32.88 -0.49
N VAL A 170 -14.90 -33.72 0.01
CA VAL A 170 -16.32 -33.52 -0.27
C VAL A 170 -16.61 -32.08 0.14
N GLN A 171 -17.02 -31.26 -0.81
CA GLN A 171 -17.27 -29.85 -0.59
C GLN A 171 -18.38 -29.74 0.47
N GLN A 172 -18.01 -29.42 1.71
CA GLN A 172 -18.95 -29.33 2.83
C GLN A 172 -20.04 -28.33 2.48
N HIS A 173 -21.30 -28.70 2.74
CA HIS A 173 -22.44 -27.86 2.39
C HIS A 173 -22.34 -26.51 3.15
N PRO A 174 -22.46 -25.32 2.52
CA PRO A 174 -22.15 -24.04 3.17
C PRO A 174 -22.96 -23.69 4.44
N LEU A 175 -24.11 -24.33 4.64
CA LEU A 175 -24.96 -24.16 5.83
C LEU A 175 -24.71 -25.24 6.89
N LEU A 176 -24.05 -26.34 6.52
CA LEU A 176 -23.62 -27.40 7.42
C LEU A 176 -22.12 -27.22 7.72
N GLY A 177 -21.69 -27.69 8.86
CA GLY A 177 -20.26 -27.75 9.16
C GLY A 177 -19.84 -29.20 9.34
N PRO A 178 -18.82 -29.48 10.16
CA PRO A 178 -18.37 -30.84 10.38
C PRO A 178 -19.51 -31.76 10.88
N HIS A 179 -19.62 -32.92 10.24
CA HIS A 179 -20.53 -34.01 10.59
C HIS A 179 -19.92 -34.91 11.67
N LEU A 180 -20.74 -35.26 12.65
CA LEU A 180 -20.43 -36.24 13.69
C LEU A 180 -21.59 -37.21 13.85
N GLU A 181 -21.35 -38.50 13.60
CA GLU A 181 -22.24 -39.57 14.02
C GLU A 181 -21.97 -39.92 15.49
N LEU A 182 -23.02 -39.95 16.31
CA LEU A 182 -22.92 -40.23 17.73
C LEU A 182 -22.85 -41.74 17.97
N ALA A 183 -21.92 -42.16 18.82
CA ALA A 183 -21.85 -43.54 19.29
C ALA A 183 -23.04 -43.92 20.19
N GLN A 184 -23.59 -42.95 20.93
CA GLN A 184 -24.81 -43.08 21.72
C GLN A 184 -25.54 -41.72 21.83
N PRO A 185 -26.86 -41.65 21.58
CA PRO A 185 -27.71 -42.70 20.99
C PRO A 185 -27.23 -43.09 19.58
N VAL A 186 -27.31 -44.38 19.24
CA VAL A 186 -26.83 -44.92 17.96
C VAL A 186 -27.67 -44.36 16.81
N GLY A 187 -27.02 -43.99 15.70
CA GLY A 187 -27.67 -43.47 14.50
C GLY A 187 -28.02 -41.98 14.56
N ASN A 188 -27.73 -41.29 15.67
CA ASN A 188 -27.88 -39.85 15.73
C ASN A 188 -26.73 -39.17 14.99
N HIS A 189 -27.06 -38.17 14.17
CA HIS A 189 -26.09 -37.37 13.44
C HIS A 189 -26.17 -35.91 13.85
N VAL A 190 -25.02 -35.25 13.99
CA VAL A 190 -24.90 -33.86 14.44
C VAL A 190 -23.98 -33.08 13.51
N TRP A 191 -24.41 -31.89 13.11
CA TRP A 191 -23.60 -30.91 12.38
C TRP A 191 -23.51 -29.63 13.18
N ASN A 192 -22.33 -29.03 13.22
CA ASN A 192 -22.10 -27.73 13.85
C ASN A 192 -21.59 -26.73 12.81
N SER A 193 -22.32 -25.64 12.59
CA SER A 193 -21.92 -24.57 11.67
C SER A 193 -21.94 -23.20 12.35
N GLU A 194 -21.08 -22.29 11.89
CA GLU A 194 -21.10 -20.90 12.30
C GLU A 194 -21.72 -20.05 11.20
N LEU A 195 -22.91 -19.53 11.45
CA LEU A 195 -23.56 -18.61 10.52
C LEU A 195 -23.10 -17.19 10.80
N ASN A 196 -22.59 -16.51 9.78
CA ASN A 196 -22.29 -15.09 9.85
C ASN A 196 -22.62 -14.38 8.54
N ARG A 197 -22.86 -13.07 8.66
CA ARG A 197 -23.31 -12.20 7.56
C ARG A 197 -22.23 -11.93 6.50
N ARG A 198 -20.96 -12.25 6.80
CA ARG A 198 -19.81 -12.02 5.91
C ARG A 198 -19.59 -13.20 4.98
N ASP A 199 -19.68 -14.42 5.49
CA ASP A 199 -19.43 -15.65 4.72
C ASP A 199 -20.66 -16.10 3.93
N LEU A 200 -21.86 -15.70 4.36
CA LEU A 200 -23.13 -15.94 3.66
C LEU A 200 -23.85 -14.61 3.37
N PRO A 201 -23.36 -13.78 2.42
CA PRO A 201 -23.88 -12.44 2.20
C PRO A 201 -25.36 -12.38 1.85
N TYR A 202 -25.91 -13.42 1.21
CA TYR A 202 -27.33 -13.49 0.84
C TYR A 202 -28.27 -13.49 2.07
N LEU A 203 -27.77 -13.88 3.25
CA LEU A 203 -28.57 -13.80 4.48
C LEU A 203 -28.87 -12.35 4.88
N ASN A 204 -28.12 -11.36 4.37
CA ASN A 204 -28.36 -9.94 4.65
C ASN A 204 -29.69 -9.41 4.10
N ASP A 205 -30.26 -10.11 3.11
CA ASP A 205 -31.42 -9.64 2.36
C ASP A 205 -32.74 -9.98 3.06
N HIS A 206 -32.77 -11.03 3.89
CA HIS A 206 -33.97 -11.40 4.65
C HIS A 206 -34.01 -10.67 6.01
N ARG A 207 -34.84 -9.63 6.08
CA ARG A 207 -34.94 -8.74 7.25
C ARG A 207 -36.37 -8.62 7.76
N ILE A 208 -36.51 -8.60 9.08
CA ILE A 208 -37.77 -8.30 9.76
C ILE A 208 -37.52 -7.09 10.65
N GLN A 209 -38.24 -6.00 10.39
CA GLN A 209 -38.08 -4.71 11.10
C GLN A 209 -36.62 -4.21 11.15
N GLY A 210 -35.86 -4.43 10.07
CA GLY A 210 -34.47 -3.98 9.93
C GLY A 210 -33.40 -4.96 10.43
N THR A 211 -33.77 -5.93 11.27
CA THR A 211 -32.84 -6.96 11.79
C THR A 211 -32.76 -8.15 10.85
N VAL A 212 -31.55 -8.68 10.64
CA VAL A 212 -31.33 -9.88 9.82
C VAL A 212 -31.84 -11.11 10.57
N VAL A 213 -32.75 -11.84 9.92
CA VAL A 213 -33.36 -13.07 10.44
C VAL A 213 -33.07 -14.20 9.48
N VAL A 214 -32.61 -15.34 9.97
CA VAL A 214 -32.40 -16.52 9.13
C VAL A 214 -33.75 -16.95 8.54
N PRO A 215 -33.90 -16.99 7.20
CA PRO A 215 -35.17 -17.34 6.57
C PRO A 215 -35.52 -18.79 6.82
N VAL A 216 -36.82 -19.10 6.78
CA VAL A 216 -37.32 -20.45 7.01
C VAL A 216 -36.73 -21.47 6.01
N SER A 217 -36.51 -21.05 4.76
CA SER A 217 -35.89 -21.87 3.72
C SER A 217 -34.51 -22.39 4.10
N VAL A 218 -33.74 -21.67 4.94
CA VAL A 218 -32.42 -22.14 5.40
C VAL A 218 -32.54 -23.33 6.34
N TYR A 219 -33.55 -23.40 7.20
CA TYR A 219 -33.76 -24.58 8.05
C TYR A 219 -34.18 -25.80 7.22
N ILE A 220 -34.98 -25.58 6.17
CA ILE A 220 -35.40 -26.64 5.25
C ILE A 220 -34.19 -27.16 4.48
N GLU A 221 -33.35 -26.27 3.95
CA GLU A 221 -32.10 -26.63 3.27
C GLU A 221 -31.15 -27.38 4.20
N MET A 222 -30.98 -26.91 5.45
CA MET A 222 -30.17 -27.62 6.45
C MET A 222 -30.68 -29.04 6.69
N ALA A 223 -32.00 -29.22 6.84
CA ALA A 223 -32.58 -30.55 7.04
C ALA A 223 -32.37 -31.44 5.80
N GLN A 224 -32.59 -30.90 4.59
CA GLN A 224 -32.40 -31.63 3.34
C GLN A 224 -30.93 -32.02 3.14
N ALA A 225 -30.00 -31.08 3.24
CA ALA A 225 -28.58 -31.32 3.07
C ALA A 225 -28.06 -32.33 4.11
N ALA A 226 -28.48 -32.20 5.38
CA ALA A 226 -28.07 -33.13 6.44
C ALA A 226 -28.60 -34.55 6.19
N THR A 227 -29.82 -34.65 5.65
CA THR A 227 -30.42 -35.94 5.27
C THR A 227 -29.62 -36.60 4.15
N VAL A 228 -29.27 -35.85 3.11
CA VAL A 228 -28.47 -36.36 1.99
C VAL A 228 -27.06 -36.76 2.43
N GLU A 229 -26.46 -35.99 3.35
CA GLU A 229 -25.12 -36.28 3.87
C GLU A 229 -25.10 -37.52 4.77
N ALA A 230 -26.12 -37.74 5.60
CA ALA A 230 -26.19 -38.91 6.48
C ALA A 230 -26.68 -40.19 5.79
N PHE A 231 -27.67 -40.09 4.91
CA PHE A 231 -28.38 -41.26 4.35
C PHE A 231 -28.20 -41.43 2.84
N GLY A 232 -27.47 -40.52 2.18
CA GLY A 232 -27.30 -40.51 0.73
C GLY A 232 -28.46 -39.85 -0.02
N THR A 233 -28.38 -39.83 -1.35
CA THR A 233 -29.42 -39.24 -2.21
C THR A 233 -30.61 -40.18 -2.38
N GLY A 234 -31.84 -39.67 -2.20
CA GLY A 234 -33.05 -40.47 -2.30
C GLY A 234 -34.33 -39.64 -2.16
N PRO A 235 -35.52 -40.24 -2.32
CA PRO A 235 -36.81 -39.57 -2.16
C PRO A 235 -37.15 -39.39 -0.67
N PHE A 236 -36.72 -38.27 -0.11
CA PHE A 236 -37.06 -37.87 1.25
C PHE A 236 -38.25 -36.91 1.26
N VAL A 237 -39.18 -37.13 2.20
CA VAL A 237 -40.30 -36.21 2.42
C VAL A 237 -40.20 -35.60 3.80
N LEU A 238 -40.06 -34.28 3.85
CA LEU A 238 -40.18 -33.52 5.10
C LEU A 238 -41.66 -33.38 5.47
N LYS A 239 -42.01 -33.79 6.70
CA LYS A 239 -43.36 -33.71 7.27
C LYS A 239 -43.31 -33.02 8.63
N GLU A 240 -44.47 -32.52 9.06
CA GLU A 240 -44.68 -31.99 10.42
C GLU A 240 -43.62 -30.94 10.83
N ILE A 241 -43.28 -30.03 9.91
CA ILE A 241 -42.27 -29.00 10.18
C ILE A 241 -42.88 -27.91 11.07
N GLU A 242 -42.23 -27.65 12.20
CA GLU A 242 -42.61 -26.60 13.13
C GLU A 242 -41.45 -25.62 13.38
N PHE A 243 -41.74 -24.32 13.23
CA PHE A 243 -40.80 -23.25 13.54
C PHE A 243 -41.10 -22.67 14.93
N LYS A 244 -40.20 -22.92 15.88
CA LYS A 244 -40.38 -22.56 17.29
C LYS A 244 -39.95 -21.13 17.60
N LYS A 245 -38.79 -20.70 17.08
CA LYS A 245 -38.22 -19.36 17.33
C LYS A 245 -37.41 -18.88 16.13
N ALA A 246 -37.49 -17.59 15.82
CA ALA A 246 -36.63 -16.97 14.81
C ALA A 246 -35.17 -16.88 15.31
N LEU A 247 -34.22 -17.18 14.42
CA LEU A 247 -32.79 -16.97 14.64
C LEU A 247 -32.37 -15.62 14.04
N PHE A 248 -31.96 -14.70 14.91
CA PHE A 248 -31.43 -13.39 14.50
C PHE A 248 -29.91 -13.46 14.38
N LEU A 249 -29.35 -12.91 13.32
CA LEU A 249 -27.89 -12.85 13.15
C LEU A 249 -27.35 -11.51 13.66
N PRO A 250 -26.29 -11.53 14.49
CA PRO A 250 -25.70 -10.29 15.00
C PRO A 250 -25.04 -9.49 13.87
N GLU A 251 -24.90 -8.17 14.07
CA GLU A 251 -24.20 -7.30 13.10
C GLU A 251 -22.71 -7.62 12.98
N LYS A 252 -22.10 -8.08 14.08
CA LYS A 252 -20.71 -8.50 14.16
C LYS A 252 -20.62 -9.85 14.87
N GLY A 253 -19.73 -10.70 14.38
CA GLY A 253 -19.52 -12.06 14.91
C GLY A 253 -20.34 -13.12 14.18
N SER A 254 -20.28 -14.34 14.71
CA SER A 254 -20.96 -15.52 14.20
C SER A 254 -21.94 -16.09 15.22
N GLN A 255 -22.92 -16.85 14.72
CA GLN A 255 -23.91 -17.54 15.50
C GLN A 255 -23.73 -19.04 15.30
N MET A 256 -23.42 -19.77 16.37
CA MET A 256 -23.26 -21.23 16.32
C MET A 256 -24.64 -21.88 16.16
N VAL A 257 -24.78 -22.73 15.16
CA VAL A 257 -25.98 -23.48 14.81
C VAL A 257 -25.66 -24.97 14.82
N GLN A 258 -26.57 -25.75 15.38
CA GLN A 258 -26.48 -27.20 15.42
C GLN A 258 -27.70 -27.84 14.78
N VAL A 259 -27.47 -28.76 13.86
CA VAL A 259 -28.51 -29.59 13.24
C VAL A 259 -28.34 -31.00 13.78
N ILE A 260 -29.43 -31.62 14.23
CA ILE A 260 -29.43 -32.98 14.75
C ILE A 260 -30.47 -33.80 13.99
N LEU A 261 -30.06 -34.94 13.47
CA LEU A 261 -30.94 -36.00 12.99
C LEU A 261 -30.99 -37.13 14.01
N SER A 262 -32.19 -37.58 14.38
CA SER A 262 -32.42 -38.68 15.30
C SER A 262 -33.37 -39.71 14.67
N PRO A 263 -32.88 -40.89 14.27
CA PRO A 263 -33.72 -41.92 13.66
C PRO A 263 -34.70 -42.51 14.67
N HIS A 264 -35.91 -42.81 14.21
CA HIS A 264 -37.02 -43.41 14.95
C HIS A 264 -37.53 -44.63 14.17
N GLY A 265 -36.72 -45.70 14.16
CA GLY A 265 -36.95 -46.88 13.31
C GLY A 265 -36.35 -46.72 11.92
N ASP A 266 -36.79 -47.56 10.98
CA ASP A 266 -36.13 -47.67 9.66
C ASP A 266 -36.59 -46.62 8.64
N GLU A 267 -37.76 -46.01 8.83
CA GLU A 267 -38.40 -45.15 7.81
C GLU A 267 -38.64 -43.70 8.26
N GLU A 268 -38.47 -43.39 9.54
CA GLU A 268 -38.73 -42.06 10.10
C GLU A 268 -37.52 -41.54 10.87
N THR A 269 -37.08 -40.32 10.56
CA THR A 269 -36.01 -39.61 11.26
C THR A 269 -36.50 -38.23 11.65
N SER A 270 -36.34 -37.83 12.91
CA SER A 270 -36.63 -36.45 13.30
C SER A 270 -35.42 -35.56 13.04
N PHE A 271 -35.67 -34.32 12.64
CA PHE A 271 -34.64 -33.29 12.58
C PHE A 271 -34.95 -32.17 13.57
N SER A 272 -33.88 -31.54 14.06
CA SER A 272 -33.98 -30.38 14.94
C SER A 272 -32.83 -29.42 14.68
N VAL A 273 -33.11 -28.12 14.75
CA VAL A 273 -32.14 -27.05 14.53
C VAL A 273 -32.08 -26.16 15.76
N TYR A 274 -30.88 -26.04 16.33
CA TYR A 274 -30.60 -25.25 17.52
C TYR A 274 -29.59 -24.15 17.23
N SER A 275 -29.57 -23.12 18.07
CA SER A 275 -28.45 -22.19 18.13
C SER A 275 -27.99 -21.94 19.56
N SER A 276 -26.71 -21.64 19.74
CA SER A 276 -26.16 -21.27 21.05
C SER A 276 -26.03 -19.76 21.13
N PRO A 277 -26.60 -19.06 22.12
CA PRO A 277 -26.35 -17.63 22.28
C PRO A 277 -24.84 -17.35 22.38
N GLY A 278 -24.35 -16.40 21.58
CA GLY A 278 -22.98 -15.89 21.66
C GLY A 278 -22.70 -15.27 23.04
N GLU A 279 -21.42 -15.25 23.44
CA GLU A 279 -20.87 -14.81 24.74
C GLU A 279 -21.87 -14.25 25.77
N VAL A 280 -22.43 -15.13 26.60
CA VAL A 280 -22.98 -14.77 27.91
C VAL A 280 -22.18 -15.50 28.98
N VAL A 281 -21.70 -14.73 29.96
CA VAL A 281 -20.78 -15.08 31.06
C VAL A 281 -21.42 -16.00 32.12
N GLN A 282 -22.46 -16.77 31.78
CA GLN A 282 -23.11 -17.69 32.73
C GLN A 282 -22.94 -19.17 32.34
N PRO A 283 -22.76 -20.09 33.31
CA PRO A 283 -22.29 -21.46 33.05
C PRO A 283 -23.33 -22.42 32.45
N GLN A 284 -24.53 -21.94 32.11
CA GLN A 284 -25.57 -22.71 31.43
C GLN A 284 -25.92 -22.05 30.09
N LYS A 285 -25.13 -22.38 29.06
CA LYS A 285 -25.50 -22.15 27.66
C LYS A 285 -26.73 -23.01 27.36
N SER A 286 -27.92 -22.41 27.40
CA SER A 286 -29.13 -23.07 26.92
C SER A 286 -29.21 -22.92 25.41
N TRP A 287 -29.11 -24.02 24.68
CA TRP A 287 -29.38 -24.05 23.25
C TRP A 287 -30.83 -23.64 23.00
N ILE A 288 -31.05 -22.83 21.97
CA ILE A 288 -32.37 -22.34 21.58
C ILE A 288 -32.85 -23.18 20.40
N LEU A 289 -33.99 -23.85 20.55
CA LEU A 289 -34.63 -24.61 19.48
C LEU A 289 -35.34 -23.67 18.50
N HIS A 290 -35.02 -23.80 17.21
CA HIS A 290 -35.55 -22.96 16.14
C HIS A 290 -36.54 -23.71 15.24
N ALA A 291 -36.21 -24.92 14.83
CA ALA A 291 -37.04 -25.72 13.94
C ALA A 291 -36.98 -27.20 14.35
N ILE A 292 -38.09 -27.91 14.17
CA ILE A 292 -38.17 -29.37 14.24
C ILE A 292 -39.03 -29.89 13.10
N GLY A 293 -38.88 -31.17 12.79
CA GLY A 293 -39.81 -31.88 11.92
C GLY A 293 -39.39 -33.32 11.74
N LYS A 294 -40.05 -34.01 10.81
CA LYS A 294 -39.79 -35.41 10.47
C LYS A 294 -39.37 -35.54 9.02
N ILE A 295 -38.53 -36.52 8.76
CA ILE A 295 -38.07 -36.96 7.46
C ILE A 295 -38.55 -38.39 7.31
N HIS A 296 -39.32 -38.66 6.26
CA HIS A 296 -39.66 -40.02 5.88
C HIS A 296 -38.84 -40.46 4.69
N HIS A 297 -38.28 -41.67 4.78
CA HIS A 297 -37.68 -42.34 3.63
C HIS A 297 -38.79 -43.04 2.85
N THR A 298 -38.97 -42.68 1.58
CA THR A 298 -39.99 -43.32 0.74
C THR A 298 -39.32 -44.48 0.01
N SER A 299 -39.67 -45.72 0.37
CA SER A 299 -39.08 -46.90 -0.25
C SER A 299 -39.71 -47.28 -1.61
N ASP A 300 -40.59 -46.46 -2.17
CA ASP A 300 -41.32 -46.74 -3.42
C ASP A 300 -41.00 -45.73 -4.55
N MET A 301 -40.16 -46.18 -5.50
CA MET A 301 -40.35 -46.07 -6.96
C MET A 301 -39.44 -47.08 -7.68
#